data_AF-U7U8U2-F1
#
_entry.id   AF-U7U8U2-F1
#
_cell.length_a   1.000
_cell.length_b   1.000
_cell.length_c   1.000
_cell.angle_alpha   90.00
_cell.angle_beta   90.00
_cell.angle_gamma   90.00
#
_symmetry.space_group_name_H-M   'P 1'
#
loop_
_entity.id
_entity.type
_entity.pdbx_description
1 polymer ?
#
loop_
_entity_poly.entity_id
_entity_poly.type
_entity_poly.pdbx_seq_one_letter_code
_entity_poly.pdbx_strand_id
1 'polypeptide(L)'
;MQSNAMAVEDPQALAEQVSDHMYGNDQASQALGLSLDSVAPGKADMSMTVRADMLNGHKTCHGGFIFALADSTFAFACNSRNAPTVASGCTIDYLAPAFEGDVLTARAVEASLAGRTGVYDIEVVNQNNKRVALFRGRSYRLNGTVLGGIEKK
;
A
#
# COMPACT_ATOMS: atom_id res chain seq x y z
N MET A 1 -2.13 31.79 30.44
CA MET A 1 -0.95 31.06 29.91
C MET A 1 -0.99 29.64 30.44
N GLN A 2 -0.41 28.70 29.68
CA GLN A 2 -0.46 27.23 29.81
C GLN A 2 -1.59 26.62 28.98
N SER A 3 -1.37 26.54 27.67
CA SER A 3 -0.68 25.43 26.96
C SER A 3 -1.65 24.27 26.73
N ASN A 4 -2.42 24.41 25.64
CA ASN A 4 -3.16 23.30 25.05
C ASN A 4 -2.10 22.34 24.50
N ALA A 5 -1.68 21.37 25.31
CA ALA A 5 -0.92 20.23 24.82
C ALA A 5 -1.83 19.52 23.82
N MET A 6 -1.59 19.73 22.53
CA MET A 6 -2.20 18.93 21.48
C MET A 6 -1.98 17.48 21.88
N ALA A 7 -3.08 16.75 22.13
CA ALA A 7 -3.01 15.34 22.45
C ALA A 7 -2.11 14.68 21.41
N VAL A 8 -1.14 13.90 21.88
CA VAL A 8 -0.37 13.02 20.98
C VAL A 8 -1.42 12.12 20.35
N GLU A 9 -1.79 12.38 19.09
CA GLU A 9 -2.66 11.49 18.32
C GLU A 9 -2.05 10.09 18.39
N ASP A 10 -2.85 9.11 18.80
CA ASP A 10 -2.46 7.71 18.77
C ASP A 10 -2.03 7.37 17.33
N PRO A 11 -0.74 7.05 17.09
CA PRO A 11 -0.24 6.80 15.75
C PRO A 11 -1.00 5.69 15.03
N GLN A 12 -1.52 4.71 15.78
CA GLN A 12 -2.30 3.62 15.21
C GLN A 12 -3.67 4.14 14.74
N ALA A 13 -4.40 4.86 15.60
CA ALA A 13 -5.68 5.46 15.25
C ALA A 13 -5.58 6.44 14.06
N LEU A 14 -4.47 7.20 13.98
CA LEU A 14 -4.22 8.08 12.83
C LEU A 14 -4.01 7.28 11.54
N ALA A 15 -3.26 6.18 11.60
CA ALA A 15 -3.03 5.32 10.43
C ALA A 15 -4.33 4.70 9.92
N GLU A 16 -5.19 4.25 10.83
CA GLU A 16 -6.53 3.73 10.51
C GLU A 16 -7.39 4.81 9.85
N GLN A 17 -7.49 5.99 10.46
CA GLN A 17 -8.29 7.10 9.92
C GLN A 17 -7.83 7.55 8.53
N VAL A 18 -6.51 7.64 8.31
CA VAL A 18 -5.93 7.99 7.01
C VAL A 18 -6.26 6.92 5.97
N SER A 19 -6.17 5.65 6.36
CA SER A 19 -6.41 4.53 5.45
C SER A 19 -7.87 4.41 5.07
N ASP A 20 -8.79 4.61 6.02
CA ASP A 20 -10.23 4.66 5.73
C ASP A 20 -10.55 5.76 4.73
N HIS A 21 -9.97 6.95 4.93
CA HIS A 21 -10.12 8.06 4.00
C HIS A 21 -9.56 7.74 2.61
N MET A 22 -8.35 7.17 2.53
CA MET A 22 -7.73 6.80 1.26
C MET A 22 -8.53 5.73 0.53
N TYR A 23 -8.85 4.63 1.22
CA TYR A 23 -9.55 3.50 0.62
C TYR A 23 -10.94 3.91 0.13
N GLY A 24 -11.68 4.71 0.90
CA GLY A 24 -12.99 5.24 0.48
C GLY A 24 -12.95 6.06 -0.82
N ASN A 25 -11.80 6.66 -1.15
CA ASN A 25 -11.60 7.45 -2.37
C ASN A 25 -10.81 6.72 -3.49
N ASP A 26 -10.33 5.50 -3.23
CA ASP A 26 -9.53 4.73 -4.18
C ASP A 26 -10.38 3.74 -4.99
N GLN A 27 -11.01 4.26 -6.05
CA GLN A 27 -11.84 3.47 -6.95
C GLN A 27 -11.06 2.39 -7.71
N ALA A 28 -9.77 2.60 -7.96
CA ALA A 28 -8.94 1.62 -8.67
C ALA A 28 -8.72 0.40 -7.78
N SER A 29 -8.34 0.60 -6.52
CA SER A 29 -8.17 -0.50 -5.57
C SER A 29 -9.45 -1.32 -5.40
N GLN A 30 -10.58 -0.62 -5.24
CA GLN A 30 -11.89 -1.26 -5.10
C GLN A 30 -12.30 -2.05 -6.36
N ALA A 31 -12.12 -1.50 -7.56
CA ALA A 31 -12.46 -2.18 -8.82
C ALA A 31 -11.62 -3.45 -9.06
N LEU A 32 -10.38 -3.45 -8.59
CA LEU A 32 -9.51 -4.62 -8.61
C LEU A 32 -9.89 -5.66 -7.56
N GLY A 33 -10.75 -5.34 -6.58
CA GLY A 33 -11.14 -6.24 -5.50
C GLY A 33 -10.06 -6.35 -4.41
N LEU A 34 -9.25 -5.32 -4.26
CA LEU A 34 -8.26 -5.22 -3.18
C LEU A 34 -8.95 -4.93 -1.85
N SER A 35 -8.55 -5.63 -0.80
CA SER A 35 -9.02 -5.40 0.57
C SER A 35 -7.86 -4.97 1.45
N LEU A 36 -8.07 -3.94 2.29
CA LEU A 36 -7.11 -3.56 3.32
C LEU A 36 -7.31 -4.47 4.53
N ASP A 37 -6.33 -5.32 4.83
CA ASP A 37 -6.41 -6.30 5.91
C ASP A 37 -5.96 -5.70 7.25
N SER A 38 -4.90 -4.88 7.22
CA SER A 38 -4.43 -4.12 8.38
C SER A 38 -3.55 -2.94 7.97
N VAL A 39 -3.42 -1.95 8.87
CA VAL A 39 -2.50 -0.83 8.70
C VAL A 39 -1.86 -0.46 10.04
N ALA A 40 -0.65 0.07 9.98
CA ALA A 40 0.04 0.68 11.11
C ALA A 40 1.00 1.77 10.60
N PRO A 41 1.60 2.61 11.45
CA PRO A 41 2.60 3.59 11.00
C PRO A 41 3.75 2.94 10.22
N GLY A 42 3.83 3.25 8.92
CA GLY A 42 4.83 2.72 7.99
C GLY A 42 4.59 1.28 7.53
N LYS A 43 3.41 0.70 7.76
CA LYS A 43 3.08 -0.68 7.39
C LYS A 43 1.65 -0.81 6.87
N ALA A 44 1.41 -1.73 5.97
CA ALA A 44 0.06 -2.10 5.53
C ALA A 44 0.07 -3.53 4.99
N ASP A 45 -1.03 -4.24 5.21
CA ASP A 45 -1.29 -5.53 4.58
C ASP A 45 -2.57 -5.42 3.75
N MET A 46 -2.51 -5.87 2.49
CA MET A 46 -3.68 -5.93 1.62
C MET A 46 -3.77 -7.29 0.93
N SER A 47 -5.00 -7.69 0.59
CA SER A 47 -5.29 -8.94 -0.10
C SER A 47 -6.06 -8.75 -1.40
N MET A 48 -5.90 -9.69 -2.33
CA MET A 48 -6.62 -9.74 -3.61
C MET A 48 -6.82 -11.19 -4.05
N THR A 49 -8.05 -11.57 -4.38
CA THR A 49 -8.34 -12.85 -5.04
C THR A 49 -8.08 -12.75 -6.54
N VAL A 50 -7.27 -13.65 -7.09
CA VAL A 50 -7.03 -13.72 -8.54
C VAL A 50 -8.28 -14.23 -9.24
N ARG A 51 -8.87 -13.39 -10.07
CA ARG A 51 -10.06 -13.72 -10.87
C ARG A 51 -9.71 -14.15 -12.29
N ALA A 52 -10.67 -14.77 -12.99
CA ALA A 52 -10.52 -15.18 -14.39
C ALA A 52 -10.11 -14.04 -15.34
N ASP A 53 -10.65 -12.83 -15.12
CA ASP A 53 -10.35 -11.63 -15.92
C ASP A 53 -8.96 -11.04 -15.66
N MET A 54 -8.26 -11.54 -14.63
CA MET A 54 -6.90 -11.12 -14.29
C MET A 54 -5.81 -12.00 -14.91
N LEU A 55 -6.19 -13.06 -15.62
CA LEU A 55 -5.24 -13.99 -16.20
C LEU A 55 -4.61 -13.46 -17.48
N ASN A 56 -3.32 -13.70 -17.65
CA ASN A 56 -2.60 -13.46 -18.91
C ASN A 56 -2.78 -14.63 -19.90
N GLY A 57 -2.10 -14.55 -21.06
CA GLY A 57 -2.14 -15.58 -22.10
C GLY A 57 -1.62 -16.97 -21.67
N HIS A 58 -0.89 -17.06 -20.56
CA HIS A 58 -0.39 -18.31 -19.96
C HIS A 58 -1.30 -18.86 -18.85
N LYS A 59 -2.49 -18.27 -18.64
CA LYS A 59 -3.43 -18.66 -17.58
C LYS A 59 -2.87 -18.53 -16.16
N THR A 60 -1.96 -17.57 -15.96
CA THR A 60 -1.49 -17.13 -14.65
C THR A 60 -1.89 -15.68 -14.43
N CYS A 61 -1.92 -15.22 -13.18
CA CYS A 61 -2.20 -13.83 -12.84
C CYS A 61 -1.25 -12.91 -13.62
N HIS A 62 -1.81 -11.94 -14.34
CA HIS A 62 -1.02 -10.97 -15.08
C HIS A 62 -0.18 -10.14 -14.10
N GLY A 63 1.11 -9.98 -14.40
CA GLY A 63 2.06 -9.29 -13.50
C GLY A 63 1.60 -7.88 -13.11
N GLY A 64 0.88 -7.19 -14.01
CA GLY A 64 0.26 -5.89 -13.73
C GLY A 64 -0.73 -5.88 -12.55
N PHE A 65 -1.48 -6.95 -12.30
CA PHE A 65 -2.38 -7.02 -11.13
C PHE A 65 -1.60 -7.31 -9.83
N ILE A 66 -0.57 -8.14 -9.91
CA ILE A 66 0.36 -8.37 -8.78
C ILE A 66 1.08 -7.06 -8.42
N PHE A 67 1.52 -6.30 -9.43
CA PHE A 67 2.10 -4.98 -9.25
C PHE A 67 1.11 -4.00 -8.60
N ALA A 68 -0.13 -3.94 -9.10
CA ALA A 68 -1.16 -3.06 -8.54
C ALA A 68 -1.45 -3.37 -7.07
N LEU A 69 -1.51 -4.65 -6.70
CA LEU A 69 -1.61 -5.07 -5.29
C LEU A 69 -0.43 -4.56 -4.47
N ALA A 70 0.81 -4.78 -4.92
CA ALA A 70 2.01 -4.35 -4.20
C ALA A 70 2.12 -2.81 -4.08
N ASP A 71 1.84 -2.08 -5.16
CA ASP A 71 1.89 -0.62 -5.21
C ASP A 71 0.79 0.02 -4.36
N SER A 72 -0.41 -0.55 -4.35
CA SER A 72 -1.49 -0.09 -3.47
C SER A 72 -1.08 -0.28 -2.01
N THR A 73 -0.61 -1.47 -1.63
CA THR A 73 -0.13 -1.76 -0.26
C THR A 73 0.97 -0.79 0.16
N PHE A 74 1.91 -0.49 -0.75
CA PHE A 74 2.92 0.53 -0.56
C PHE A 74 2.33 1.93 -0.30
N ALA A 75 1.34 2.35 -1.10
CA ALA A 75 0.68 3.64 -0.95
C ALA A 75 0.06 3.80 0.44
N PHE A 76 -0.67 2.79 0.93
CA PHE A 76 -1.25 2.80 2.29
C PHE A 76 -0.17 2.87 3.38
N ALA A 77 0.91 2.09 3.26
CA ALA A 77 2.00 2.12 4.22
C ALA A 77 2.69 3.48 4.29
N CYS A 78 3.01 4.10 3.14
CA CYS A 78 3.77 5.35 3.11
C CYS A 78 2.95 6.60 3.45
N ASN A 79 1.63 6.55 3.29
CA ASN A 79 0.72 7.64 3.67
C ASN A 79 0.17 7.52 5.10
N SER A 80 0.32 6.37 5.77
CA SER A 80 -0.19 6.05 7.12
C SER A 80 0.07 7.08 8.24
N ARG A 81 0.96 8.05 8.03
CA ARG A 81 1.26 9.13 8.99
C ARG A 81 0.62 10.47 8.60
N ASN A 82 -0.47 10.43 7.84
CA ASN A 82 -1.21 11.58 7.32
C ASN A 82 -0.35 12.56 6.49
N ALA A 83 0.79 12.08 5.98
CA ALA A 83 1.71 12.86 5.15
C ALA A 83 1.51 12.44 3.70
N PRO A 84 0.95 13.31 2.83
CA PRO A 84 0.61 12.96 1.46
C PRO A 84 1.89 12.61 0.71
N THR A 85 1.91 11.39 0.17
CA THR A 85 3.11 10.78 -0.36
C THR A 85 2.78 10.08 -1.67
N VAL A 86 3.64 10.28 -2.67
CA VAL A 86 3.52 9.67 -3.99
C VAL A 86 4.70 8.75 -4.27
N ALA A 87 4.47 7.75 -5.12
CA ALA A 87 5.54 6.93 -5.67
C ALA A 87 6.46 7.80 -6.56
N SER A 88 7.75 7.82 -6.25
CA SER A 88 8.80 8.41 -7.10
C SER A 88 9.52 7.34 -7.95
N GLY A 89 9.17 6.07 -7.73
CA GLY A 89 9.57 4.93 -8.54
C GLY A 89 9.64 3.66 -7.70
N CYS A 90 9.76 2.53 -8.39
CA CYS A 90 9.77 1.22 -7.75
C CYS A 90 10.52 0.18 -8.59
N THR A 91 10.77 -0.98 -8.01
CA THR A 91 11.20 -2.20 -8.70
C THR A 91 10.34 -3.36 -8.21
N ILE A 92 10.10 -4.34 -9.08
CA ILE A 92 9.40 -5.58 -8.73
C ILE A 92 10.11 -6.78 -9.36
N ASP A 93 10.30 -7.82 -8.57
CA ASP A 93 10.80 -9.12 -9.00
C ASP A 93 9.68 -10.16 -8.86
N TYR A 94 9.35 -10.86 -9.95
CA TYR A 94 8.36 -11.94 -9.93
C TYR A 94 9.05 -13.28 -9.71
N LEU A 95 8.76 -13.93 -8.59
CA LEU A 95 9.45 -15.14 -8.14
C LEU A 95 8.68 -16.42 -8.49
N ALA A 96 7.35 -16.35 -8.54
CA ALA A 96 6.49 -17.48 -8.86
C ALA A 96 5.18 -17.04 -9.53
N PRO A 97 4.53 -17.90 -10.33
CA PRO A 97 3.19 -17.63 -10.82
C PRO A 97 2.15 -17.69 -9.69
N ALA A 98 1.08 -16.94 -9.88
CA ALA A 98 -0.18 -17.08 -9.16
C ALA A 98 -1.28 -17.52 -10.15
N PHE A 99 -2.29 -18.22 -9.66
CA PHE A 99 -3.33 -18.84 -10.49
C PHE A 99 -4.72 -18.32 -10.10
N GLU A 100 -5.69 -18.54 -10.98
CA GLU A 100 -7.09 -18.25 -10.67
C GLU A 100 -7.51 -18.90 -9.34
N GLY A 101 -8.20 -18.13 -8.50
CA GLY A 101 -8.62 -18.56 -7.16
C GLY A 101 -7.55 -18.42 -6.08
N ASP A 102 -6.29 -18.13 -6.41
CA ASP A 102 -5.29 -17.79 -5.39
C ASP A 102 -5.73 -16.51 -4.65
N VAL A 103 -5.48 -16.48 -3.35
CA VAL A 103 -5.57 -15.26 -2.54
C VAL A 103 -4.16 -14.76 -2.32
N LEU A 104 -3.85 -13.62 -2.94
CA LEU A 104 -2.56 -12.97 -2.78
C LEU A 104 -2.64 -11.96 -1.64
N THR A 105 -1.66 -12.00 -0.75
CA THR A 105 -1.47 -11.03 0.33
C THR A 105 -0.15 -10.31 0.12
N ALA A 106 -0.20 -8.98 0.04
CA ALA A 106 0.96 -8.12 0.03
C ALA A 106 1.15 -7.50 1.41
N ARG A 107 2.40 -7.51 1.90
CA ARG A 107 2.77 -6.93 3.20
C ARG A 107 3.85 -5.89 3.01
N ALA A 108 3.56 -4.65 3.38
CA ALA A 108 4.46 -3.52 3.26
C ALA A 108 5.10 -3.16 4.59
N VAL A 109 6.41 -2.91 4.58
CA VAL A 109 7.17 -2.41 5.73
C VAL A 109 8.11 -1.29 5.29
N GLU A 110 8.09 -0.19 6.04
CA GLU A 110 9.07 0.89 5.90
C GLU A 110 10.49 0.39 6.18
N ALA A 111 11.36 0.49 5.18
CA ALA A 111 12.78 0.17 5.28
C ALA A 111 13.61 1.40 5.68
N SER A 112 13.25 2.58 5.18
CA SER A 112 13.86 3.84 5.62
C SER A 112 12.94 5.03 5.38
N LEU A 113 13.11 6.07 6.20
CA LEU A 113 12.40 7.33 6.06
C LEU A 113 13.31 8.48 6.49
N ALA A 114 13.58 9.42 5.57
CA ALA A 114 14.44 10.55 5.81
C ALA A 114 13.92 11.81 5.10
N GLY A 115 13.56 12.83 5.88
CA GLY A 115 13.01 14.08 5.36
C GLY A 115 11.74 13.85 4.52
N ARG A 116 11.87 14.07 3.20
CA ARG A 116 10.77 13.92 2.23
C ARG A 116 10.78 12.60 1.48
N THR A 117 11.76 11.73 1.69
CA THR A 117 11.86 10.47 0.96
C THR A 117 11.77 9.28 1.90
N GLY A 118 11.30 8.15 1.38
CA GLY A 118 11.28 6.89 2.10
C GLY A 118 11.33 5.69 1.17
N VAL A 119 11.78 4.56 1.69
CA VAL A 119 11.88 3.27 0.98
C VAL A 119 11.05 2.25 1.74
N TYR A 120 10.27 1.46 1.01
CA TYR A 120 9.38 0.45 1.57
C TYR A 120 9.58 -0.86 0.82
N ASP A 121 9.62 -1.95 1.57
CA ASP A 121 9.73 -3.30 1.05
C ASP A 121 8.38 -4.00 1.18
N ILE A 122 7.96 -4.65 0.09
CA ILE A 122 6.68 -5.32 -0.04
C ILE A 122 6.91 -6.76 -0.46
N GLU A 123 6.42 -7.70 0.34
CA GLU A 123 6.41 -9.12 0.01
C GLU A 123 4.99 -9.52 -0.40
N VAL A 124 4.84 -10.16 -1.57
CA VAL A 124 3.58 -10.75 -2.02
C VAL A 124 3.66 -12.26 -1.87
N VAL A 125 2.74 -12.85 -1.10
CA VAL A 125 2.60 -14.30 -0.91
C VAL A 125 1.20 -14.76 -1.31
N ASN A 126 1.05 -16.04 -1.63
CA ASN A 126 -0.27 -16.66 -1.75
C ASN A 126 -0.72 -17.31 -0.42
N GLN A 127 -1.91 -17.88 -0.41
CA GLN A 127 -2.53 -18.58 0.73
C GLN A 127 -1.69 -19.74 1.31
N ASN A 128 -0.73 -20.27 0.54
CA ASN A 128 0.18 -21.34 0.97
C ASN A 128 1.54 -20.78 1.44
N ASN A 129 1.64 -19.47 1.70
CA ASN A 129 2.89 -18.76 2.02
C ASN A 129 3.98 -18.88 0.93
N LYS A 130 3.60 -19.20 -0.32
CA LYS A 130 4.54 -19.19 -1.44
C LYS A 130 4.77 -17.74 -1.85
N ARG A 131 6.04 -17.30 -1.86
CA ARG A 131 6.43 -15.98 -2.37
C ARG A 131 6.17 -15.89 -3.87
N VAL A 132 5.37 -14.90 -4.25
CA VAL A 132 4.97 -14.61 -5.63
C VAL A 132 5.79 -13.46 -6.19
N ALA A 133 5.98 -12.39 -5.41
CA ALA A 133 6.77 -11.24 -5.84
C ALA A 133 7.43 -10.51 -4.66
N LEU A 134 8.50 -9.78 -4.97
CA LEU A 134 9.12 -8.80 -4.09
C LEU A 134 9.08 -7.44 -4.77
N PHE A 135 8.65 -6.41 -4.05
CA PHE A 135 8.56 -5.06 -4.56
C PHE A 135 9.28 -4.10 -3.61
N ARG A 136 9.96 -3.11 -4.18
CA ARG A 136 10.58 -2.00 -3.42
C ARG A 136 10.08 -0.67 -3.96
N GLY A 137 9.34 0.06 -3.13
CA GLY A 137 8.81 1.38 -3.43
C GLY A 137 9.69 2.50 -2.91
N ARG A 138 9.83 3.58 -3.69
CA ARG A 138 10.46 4.84 -3.28
C ARG A 138 9.40 5.92 -3.24
N SER A 139 9.27 6.55 -2.10
CA SER A 139 8.23 7.52 -1.79
C SER A 139 8.79 8.95 -1.77
N TYR A 140 7.96 9.92 -2.16
CA TYR A 140 8.25 11.35 -2.03
C TYR A 140 7.05 12.08 -1.41
N ARG A 141 7.30 12.79 -0.30
CA ARG A 141 6.30 13.54 0.44
C ARG A 141 6.02 14.89 -0.19
N LEU A 142 4.74 15.18 -0.35
CA LEU A 142 4.19 16.45 -0.78
C LEU A 142 3.92 17.37 0.43
N ASN A 143 3.49 18.59 0.16
CA ASN A 143 2.99 19.49 1.19
C ASN A 143 1.50 19.21 1.47
N GLY A 144 1.06 19.47 2.70
CA GLY A 144 -0.31 19.26 3.15
C GLY A 144 -0.47 18.02 4.02
N THR A 145 -1.71 17.57 4.16
CA THR A 145 -2.07 16.35 4.89
C THR A 145 -3.01 15.49 4.03
N VAL A 146 -3.05 14.18 4.24
CA VAL A 146 -3.98 13.31 3.50
C VAL A 146 -5.43 13.68 3.85
N LEU A 147 -5.73 13.84 5.13
CA LEU A 147 -7.07 14.16 5.62
C LEU A 147 -7.51 15.61 5.34
N GLY A 148 -6.57 16.55 5.24
CA GLY A 148 -6.83 17.97 4.95
C GLY A 148 -6.70 18.36 3.48
N GLY A 149 -6.31 17.42 2.61
CA GLY A 149 -6.05 17.65 1.20
C GLY A 149 -4.63 18.12 0.88
N ILE A 150 -4.24 17.91 -0.37
CA ILE A 150 -2.94 18.34 -0.91
C ILE A 150 -3.04 19.80 -1.33
N GLU A 151 -2.14 20.65 -0.81
CA GLU A 151 -2.01 22.02 -1.29
C GLU A 151 -1.57 22.01 -2.77
N LYS A 152 -2.45 22.48 -3.66
CA LYS A 152 -2.10 22.68 -5.06
C LYS A 152 -1.22 23.94 -5.17
N LYS A 153 -0.07 23.81 -5.82
CA LYS A 153 0.70 24.96 -6.31
C LYS A 153 -0.02 25.63 -7.46
#